data_AF-A0A7Y5KF23-F1
#
_entry.id   AF-A0A7Y5KF23-F1
#
_cell.length_a   1.000
_cell.length_b   1.000
_cell.length_c   1.000
_cell.angle_alpha   90.00
_cell.angle_beta   90.00
_cell.angle_gamma   90.00
#
_symmetry.space_group_name_H-M   'P 1'
#
loop_
_entity.id
_entity.type
_entity.pdbx_description
1 polymer ?
#
loop_
_entity_poly.entity_id
_entity_poly.type
_entity_poly.pdbx_seq_one_letter_code
_entity_poly.pdbx_strand_id
1 'polypeptide(L)' 'MVHEQAVRIYKEITTLNMEQRLYILNRLFVDTLRALPGDHTLDITGLRGLGKEIWHGIDAQEYVNQERDSWG' A
#
# COMPACT_ATOMS: atom_id res chain seq x y z
N MET A 1 -28.11 7.86 -3.01
CA MET A 1 -27.31 9.10 -2.90
C MET A 1 -25.81 8.82 -2.74
N VAL A 2 -25.34 8.11 -1.70
CA VAL A 2 -23.90 7.85 -1.45
C VAL A 2 -23.21 7.05 -2.59
N HIS A 3 -23.87 6.02 -3.13
CA HIS A 3 -23.30 5.22 -4.24
C HIS A 3 -23.13 6.00 -5.55
N GLU A 4 -24.01 6.96 -5.83
CA GLU A 4 -23.97 7.72 -7.08
C GLU A 4 -22.81 8.74 -7.09
N GLN A 5 -22.57 9.37 -5.93
CA GLN A 5 -21.43 10.27 -5.73
C GLN A 5 -20.10 9.52 -5.83
N ALA A 6 -20.01 8.32 -5.24
CA ALA A 6 -18.81 7.49 -5.31
C ALA A 6 -18.46 7.07 -6.75
N VAL A 7 -19.47 6.68 -7.54
CA VAL A 7 -19.29 6.31 -8.95
C VAL A 7 -18.82 7.51 -9.79
N ARG A 8 -19.33 8.71 -9.54
CA ARG A 8 -18.89 9.93 -10.23
C ARG A 8 -17.43 10.25 -9.92
N ILE A 9 -17.05 10.27 -8.63
CA ILE A 9 -15.67 10.54 -8.19
C ILE A 9 -14.70 9.51 -8.77
N TYR A 10 -15.09 8.23 -8.82
CA TYR A 10 -14.26 7.20 -9.45
C TYR A 10 -13.96 7.51 -10.92
N LYS A 11 -14.98 7.90 -11.70
CA LYS A 11 -14.79 8.28 -13.10
C LYS A 11 -13.83 9.47 -13.24
N GLU A 12 -13.97 10.49 -12.40
CA GLU A 12 -13.07 11.65 -12.38
C GLU A 12 -11.63 11.28 -12.02
N ILE A 13 -11.41 10.36 -11.09
CA ILE A 13 -10.06 9.87 -10.75
C ILE A 13 -9.46 9.07 -11.91
N THR A 14 -10.27 8.31 -12.67
CA THR A 14 -9.76 7.51 -13.79
C THR A 14 -9.27 8.33 -14.99
N THR A 15 -9.67 9.60 -15.12
CA THR A 15 -9.19 10.50 -16.19
C THR A 15 -7.85 11.16 -15.86
N LEU A 16 -7.38 11.07 -14.63
CA LEU A 16 -6.11 11.64 -14.18
C LEU A 16 -4.91 10.81 -14.65
N ASN A 17 -3.75 11.45 -14.72
CA ASN A 17 -2.51 10.74 -15.02
C ASN A 17 -2.06 9.85 -13.84
N MET A 18 -1.10 8.95 -14.09
CA MET A 18 -0.66 7.96 -13.09
C MET A 18 -0.17 8.61 -11.78
N GLU A 19 0.62 9.69 -11.87
CA GLU A 19 1.16 10.41 -10.71
C GLU A 19 0.04 10.98 -9.83
N GLN A 20 -0.93 11.67 -10.46
CA GLN A 20 -2.08 12.24 -9.78
C GLN A 20 -2.97 11.17 -9.13
N ARG A 21 -3.14 10.02 -9.79
CA ARG A 21 -3.89 8.88 -9.24
C ARG A 21 -3.21 8.30 -8.01
N LEU A 22 -1.89 8.11 -8.07
CA LEU A 22 -1.10 7.62 -6.93
C LEU A 22 -1.13 8.59 -5.75
N TYR A 23 -1.04 9.91 -6.03
CA TYR A 23 -1.17 10.94 -5.01
C TYR A 23 -2.50 10.86 -4.26
N ILE A 24 -3.62 10.81 -4.99
CA ILE A 24 -4.96 10.73 -4.40
C ILE A 24 -5.13 9.43 -3.61
N LEU A 25 -4.68 8.30 -4.16
CA LEU A 25 -4.77 7.01 -3.50
C LEU A 25 -4.02 7.01 -2.16
N ASN A 26 -2.78 7.48 -2.14
CA ASN A 26 -1.99 7.56 -0.91
C ASN A 26 -2.64 8.51 0.10
N ARG A 27 -3.11 9.68 -0.37
CA ARG A 27 -3.76 10.65 0.50
C ARG A 27 -5.02 10.09 1.15
N LEU A 28 -5.90 9.45 0.37
CA LEU A 28 -7.12 8.81 0.89
C LEU A 28 -6.79 7.68 1.85
N PHE A 29 -5.74 6.88 1.57
CA PHE A 29 -5.30 5.81 2.45
C PHE A 29 -4.86 6.34 3.82
N VAL A 30 -4.00 7.36 3.86
CA VAL A 30 -3.51 7.97 5.10
C VAL A 30 -4.66 8.61 5.89
N ASP A 31 -5.54 9.35 5.23
CA ASP A 31 -6.67 10.00 5.92
C ASP A 31 -7.68 8.97 6.44
N THR A 32 -7.89 7.87 5.72
CA THR A 32 -8.73 6.75 6.19
C THR A 32 -8.11 6.06 7.40
N LEU A 33 -6.81 5.78 7.38
CA LEU A 33 -6.10 5.18 8.51
C LEU A 33 -6.21 6.03 9.78
N ARG A 34 -6.08 7.37 9.65
CA ARG A 34 -6.23 8.30 10.79
C ARG A 34 -7.65 8.36 11.34
N ALA A 35 -8.66 8.11 10.51
CA ALA A 35 -10.06 8.18 10.89
C ALA A 35 -10.60 6.86 11.49
N LEU A 36 -9.84 5.76 11.41
CA LEU A 36 -10.25 4.49 12.02
C LEU A 36 -10.24 4.61 13.55
N PRO A 37 -11.32 4.19 14.25
CA PRO A 37 -11.32 4.12 15.70
C PRO A 37 -10.35 3.03 16.18
N GLY A 38 -9.45 3.37 17.09
CA GLY A 38 -8.38 2.50 17.60
C GLY A 38 -7.02 3.20 17.59
N ASP A 39 -6.06 2.71 18.39
CA ASP A 39 -4.68 3.19 18.35
C ASP A 39 -4.00 2.65 17.08
N HIS A 40 -4.17 3.37 15.97
CA HIS A 40 -3.48 3.13 14.70
C HIS A 40 -2.22 3.96 14.62
N THR A 41 -1.49 4.09 15.73
CA THR A 41 -0.08 4.44 15.62
C THR A 41 0.57 3.40 14.73
N LEU A 42 1.07 3.83 13.57
CA LEU A 42 1.90 3.02 12.69
C LEU A 42 3.22 2.78 13.43
N ASP A 43 3.18 1.90 14.43
CA ASP A 43 4.34 1.54 15.21
C ASP A 43 5.13 0.51 14.43
N ILE A 44 6.34 0.89 14.04
CA ILE A 44 7.30 -0.01 13.40
C ILE A 44 7.58 -1.24 14.28
N THR A 45 7.34 -1.18 15.60
CA THR A 45 7.48 -2.34 16.47
C THR A 45 6.44 -3.44 16.18
N GLY A 46 5.29 -3.11 15.58
CA GLY A 46 4.32 -4.09 15.10
C GLY A 46 4.84 -4.98 13.96
N LEU A 47 5.92 -4.57 13.29
CA LEU A 47 6.61 -5.38 12.28
C LEU A 47 7.60 -6.38 12.89
N ARG A 48 7.88 -6.27 14.20
CA ARG A 48 8.83 -7.16 14.89
C ARG A 48 8.32 -8.59 14.85
N GLY A 49 9.12 -9.49 14.28
CA GLY A 49 8.82 -10.92 14.24
C GLY A 49 8.08 -11.38 12.97
N LEU A 50 7.49 -10.45 12.20
CA LEU A 50 6.79 -10.78 10.94
C LEU A 50 7.74 -11.30 9.84
N GLY A 51 9.06 -11.15 10.00
CA GLY A 51 10.04 -11.61 9.02
C GLY A 51 9.87 -13.09 8.65
N LYS A 52 9.60 -13.97 9.61
CA LYS A 52 9.39 -15.40 9.31
C LYS A 52 8.14 -15.64 8.44
N GLU A 53 7.09 -14.89 8.67
CA GLU A 53 5.80 -15.05 7.99
C GLU A 53 5.85 -14.43 6.58
N ILE A 54 6.48 -13.27 6.44
CA ILE A 54 6.70 -12.60 5.16
C ILE A 54 7.58 -13.45 4.24
N TRP A 55 8.61 -14.09 4.79
CA TRP A 55 9.53 -14.95 4.03
C TRP A 55 9.05 -16.40 3.90
N HIS A 56 7.82 -16.71 4.33
CA HIS A 56 7.31 -18.07 4.23
C HIS A 56 7.18 -18.52 2.77
N GLY A 57 7.81 -19.64 2.42
CA GLY A 57 7.79 -20.19 1.06
C GLY A 57 8.69 -19.45 0.07
N ILE A 58 9.44 -18.44 0.51
CA ILE A 58 10.44 -17.74 -0.30
C ILE A 58 11.82 -18.35 0.00
N ASP A 59 12.51 -18.84 -1.02
CA ASP A 59 13.93 -19.18 -0.89
C ASP A 59 14.74 -17.88 -0.84
N ALA A 60 15.33 -17.62 0.33
CA ALA A 60 16.07 -16.38 0.56
C ALA A 60 17.30 -16.25 -0.33
N GLN A 61 17.97 -17.37 -0.66
CA GLN A 61 19.17 -17.34 -1.48
C GLN A 61 18.82 -17.05 -2.94
N GLU A 62 17.75 -17.66 -3.44
CA GLU A 62 17.24 -17.41 -4.79
C GLU A 62 16.79 -15.96 -4.96
N TYR A 63 16.02 -15.42 -4.01
CA TYR A 63 15.60 -14.02 -4.03
C TYR A 63 16.79 -13.06 -4.09
N VAL A 64 17.81 -13.29 -3.26
CA VAL A 64 19.01 -12.43 -3.25
C VAL A 64 19.79 -12.52 -4.56
N ASN A 65 19.85 -13.69 -5.19
CA ASN A 65 20.51 -13.83 -6.50
C ASN A 65 19.77 -13.01 -7.57
N GLN A 66 18.44 -13.08 -7.61
CA GLN A 66 17.63 -12.29 -8.55
C GLN A 66 17.80 -10.78 -8.36
N GLU A 67 17.86 -10.31 -7.11
CA GLU A 67 18.11 -8.89 -6.83
C GLU A 67 19.53 -8.46 -7.22
N ARG A 68 20.54 -9.33 -7.07
CA ARG A 68 21.90 -9.03 -7.52
C ARG A 68 21.98 -8.89 -9.04
N ASP A 69 21.31 -9.79 -9.76
CA ASP A 69 21.28 -9.75 -11.22
C ASP A 69 20.50 -8.53 -11.73
N SER A 70 19.47 -8.09 -11.01
CA SER A 70 18.65 -6.93 -11.40
C SER A 70 19.37 -5.59 -11.18
N TRP A 71 20.36 -5.54 -10.28
CA TRP A 71 21.12 -4.31 -9.96
C TRP A 71 22.41 -4.15 -10.76
N GLY A 72 22.85 -5.20 -11.48
CA GLY A 72 23.84 -5.20 -12.57
C GLY A 72 24.99 -4.20 -12.46
#